data_AF-A0A432DS84-F1
#
_entry.id   AF-A0A432DS84-F1
#
_cell.length_a   1.000
_cell.length_b   1.000
_cell.length_c   1.000
_cell.angle_alpha   90.00
_cell.angle_beta   90.00
_cell.angle_gamma   90.00
#
_symmetry.space_group_name_H-M   'P 1'
#
loop_
_entity.id
_entity.type
_entity.pdbx_description
1 polymer ?
#
loop_
_entity_poly.entity_id
_entity_poly.type
_entity_poly.pdbx_seq_one_letter_code
_entity_poly.pdbx_strand_id
1 'polypeptide(L)'
;MPAANPACPFILYPINNPQKVSLTPEFKWLAVSGADSYKVSLGTSPGGTDVINQQVVTGLSLTPSVPLIRNTNYYLKVTAVAGGVESAGCADALFKTIPPIPANDGCSGALVASVFPYTYTQDDAISATNNAGNISVCTSSGDTGMNDGTWFKLTGDGSQYTIKTTMPSGSTFDPQIGVYSGSCGNFACVGTVDAAGDGGAETITITTTAGTEYFINVGAYHDTTDAPEDTFTITITKI
;
A
#
# COMPACT_ATOMS: atom_id res chain seq x y z
N MET A 1 -40.79 31.47 7.48
CA MET A 1 -40.61 30.10 6.94
C MET A 1 -39.52 29.42 7.74
N PRO A 2 -39.62 28.13 8.09
CA PRO A 2 -38.48 27.43 8.69
C PRO A 2 -37.29 27.52 7.73
N ALA A 3 -36.08 27.68 8.27
CA ALA A 3 -34.87 27.70 7.45
C ALA A 3 -34.76 26.37 6.69
N ALA A 4 -34.50 26.44 5.38
CA ALA A 4 -34.30 25.24 4.57
C ALA A 4 -33.04 24.50 5.05
N ASN A 5 -33.10 23.16 5.11
CA ASN A 5 -31.94 22.36 5.45
C ASN A 5 -30.80 22.62 4.45
N PRO A 6 -29.54 22.72 4.91
CA PRO A 6 -28.40 22.80 3.99
C PRO A 6 -28.31 21.51 3.15
N ALA A 7 -27.69 21.61 1.98
CA ALA A 7 -27.43 20.44 1.14
C ALA A 7 -26.44 19.47 1.83
N CYS A 8 -26.48 18.20 1.44
CA CYS A 8 -25.47 17.25 1.88
C CYS A 8 -24.09 17.59 1.28
N PRO A 9 -23.02 17.59 2.10
CA PRO A 9 -21.66 17.72 1.59
C PRO A 9 -21.32 16.60 0.59
N PHE A 10 -20.61 16.96 -0.48
CA PHE A 10 -20.04 15.99 -1.41
C PHE A 10 -18.65 15.58 -0.94
N ILE A 11 -18.47 14.31 -0.58
CA ILE A 11 -17.19 13.77 -0.12
C ILE A 11 -16.24 13.60 -1.32
N LEU A 12 -15.08 14.24 -1.24
CA LEU A 12 -14.00 14.18 -2.24
C LEU A 12 -13.03 13.05 -1.94
N TYR A 13 -12.73 12.78 -0.67
CA TYR A 13 -11.85 11.69 -0.27
C TYR A 13 -12.18 11.15 1.14
N PRO A 14 -12.12 9.82 1.33
CA PRO A 14 -12.17 8.82 0.27
C PRO A 14 -13.49 8.94 -0.49
N ILE A 15 -13.48 8.70 -1.81
CA ILE A 15 -14.71 8.61 -2.60
C ILE A 15 -15.58 7.44 -2.10
N ASN A 16 -16.75 7.19 -2.68
CA ASN A 16 -17.51 5.98 -2.33
C ASN A 16 -16.91 4.73 -2.99
N ASN A 17 -16.78 3.67 -2.20
CA ASN A 17 -16.25 2.35 -2.49
C ASN A 17 -14.73 2.17 -2.80
N PRO A 18 -13.80 3.09 -2.47
CA PRO A 18 -12.39 2.90 -2.74
C PRO A 18 -11.82 1.79 -1.85
N GLN A 19 -10.83 1.10 -2.42
CA GLN A 19 -10.04 0.09 -1.75
C GLN A 19 -8.67 0.67 -1.39
N LYS A 20 -7.95 -0.01 -0.49
CA LYS A 20 -6.58 0.35 -0.09
C LYS A 20 -6.43 1.78 0.45
N VAL A 21 -7.43 2.31 1.16
CA VAL A 21 -7.33 3.62 1.83
C VAL A 21 -6.30 3.56 2.97
N SER A 22 -5.44 4.58 3.08
CA SER A 22 -4.47 4.70 4.18
C SER A 22 -5.14 4.63 5.56
N LEU A 23 -4.39 4.25 6.59
CA LEU A 23 -4.87 4.20 7.97
C LEU A 23 -5.01 5.60 8.59
N THR A 24 -4.40 6.62 8.00
CA THR A 24 -4.53 8.03 8.44
C THR A 24 -5.06 8.88 7.29
N PRO A 25 -6.27 8.59 6.75
CA PRO A 25 -6.80 9.34 5.63
C PRO A 25 -7.16 10.75 6.06
N GLU A 26 -6.88 11.74 5.20
CA GLU A 26 -7.44 13.09 5.36
C GLU A 26 -8.80 13.12 4.66
N PHE A 27 -9.89 13.04 5.41
CA PHE A 27 -11.23 13.15 4.85
C PHE A 27 -11.43 14.54 4.26
N LYS A 28 -11.99 14.64 3.05
CA LYS A 28 -12.21 15.91 2.35
C LYS A 28 -13.61 15.97 1.75
N TRP A 29 -14.24 17.14 1.79
CA TRP A 29 -15.54 17.37 1.16
C TRP A 29 -15.64 18.78 0.57
N LEU A 30 -16.61 18.97 -0.33
CA LEU A 30 -16.93 20.29 -0.88
C LEU A 30 -17.68 21.16 0.13
N ALA A 31 -17.41 22.47 0.07
CA ALA A 31 -18.16 23.44 0.85
C ALA A 31 -19.64 23.45 0.46
N VAL A 32 -20.51 23.50 1.47
CA VAL A 32 -21.95 23.68 1.30
C VAL A 32 -22.29 25.15 1.53
N SER A 33 -23.02 25.76 0.59
CA SER A 33 -23.42 27.16 0.69
C SER A 33 -24.25 27.41 1.96
N GLY A 34 -23.84 28.41 2.75
CA GLY A 34 -24.50 28.79 4.00
C GLY A 34 -24.19 27.90 5.20
N ALA A 35 -23.35 26.86 5.06
CA ALA A 35 -22.93 26.05 6.21
C ALA A 35 -21.90 26.80 7.08
N ASP A 36 -22.15 26.84 8.38
CA ASP A 36 -21.24 27.41 9.40
C ASP A 36 -20.24 26.36 9.91
N SER A 37 -20.63 25.08 9.87
CA SER A 37 -19.80 23.95 10.30
C SER A 37 -20.26 22.63 9.68
N TYR A 38 -19.51 21.57 9.93
CA TYR A 38 -19.81 20.21 9.53
C TYR A 38 -19.71 19.28 10.73
N LYS A 39 -20.55 18.24 10.76
CA LYS A 39 -20.44 17.10 11.67
C LYS A 39 -19.94 15.89 10.90
N VAL A 40 -18.82 15.34 11.33
CA VAL A 40 -18.22 14.14 10.75
C VAL A 40 -18.51 12.94 11.64
N SER A 41 -19.00 11.86 11.03
CA SER A 41 -19.21 10.58 11.67
C SER A 41 -18.50 9.48 10.90
N LEU A 42 -17.95 8.51 11.61
CA LEU A 42 -17.25 7.36 11.04
C LEU A 42 -17.54 6.13 11.91
N GLY A 43 -17.90 5.03 11.26
CA GLY A 43 -18.07 3.76 11.94
C GLY A 43 -17.80 2.56 11.05
N THR A 44 -17.78 1.37 11.65
CA THR A 44 -17.55 0.10 10.93
C THR A 44 -18.84 -0.55 10.41
N SER A 45 -19.98 0.13 10.55
CA SER A 45 -21.28 -0.27 10.02
C SER A 45 -22.00 0.93 9.39
N PRO A 46 -22.98 0.73 8.49
CA PRO A 46 -23.77 1.83 7.93
C PRO A 46 -24.38 2.71 9.03
N GLY A 47 -24.20 4.02 8.94
CA GLY A 47 -24.62 5.00 9.95
C GLY A 47 -23.91 4.92 11.30
N GLY A 48 -22.88 4.09 11.44
CA GLY A 48 -22.12 3.90 12.68
C GLY A 48 -21.30 5.14 13.08
N THR A 49 -21.00 5.22 14.38
CA THR A 49 -20.23 6.33 14.99
C THR A 49 -19.19 5.83 15.99
N ASP A 50 -18.84 4.54 15.94
CA ASP A 50 -17.92 3.89 16.87
C ASP A 50 -16.48 4.39 16.76
N VAL A 51 -16.11 5.07 15.66
CA VAL A 51 -14.77 5.64 15.46
C VAL A 51 -14.78 7.17 15.57
N ILE A 52 -15.72 7.84 14.90
CA ILE A 52 -15.94 9.29 15.06
C ILE A 52 -17.44 9.52 15.22
N ASN A 53 -17.83 10.26 16.26
CA ASN A 53 -19.23 10.50 16.59
C ASN A 53 -19.59 11.98 16.49
N GLN A 54 -20.11 12.39 15.32
CA GLN A 54 -20.59 13.76 15.04
C GLN A 54 -19.59 14.85 15.45
N GLN A 55 -18.30 14.64 15.17
CA GLN A 55 -17.27 15.62 15.46
C GLN A 55 -17.53 16.90 14.67
N VAL A 56 -17.67 18.02 15.37
CA VAL A 56 -17.90 19.34 14.75
C VAL A 56 -16.58 19.91 14.26
N VAL A 57 -16.56 20.34 13.01
CA VAL A 57 -15.41 21.00 12.37
C VAL A 57 -15.89 22.19 11.52
N THR A 58 -15.08 23.24 11.42
CA THR A 58 -15.35 24.41 10.56
C THR A 58 -14.60 24.36 9.23
N GLY A 59 -13.57 23.52 9.15
CA GLY A 59 -12.82 23.26 7.92
C GLY A 59 -13.57 22.33 6.95
N LEU A 60 -12.91 22.06 5.83
CA LEU A 60 -13.38 21.15 4.77
C LEU A 60 -12.63 19.80 4.77
N SER A 61 -11.85 19.56 5.82
CA SER A 61 -11.17 18.30 6.04
C SER A 61 -11.11 17.90 7.52
N LEU A 62 -10.92 16.59 7.73
CA LEU A 62 -10.67 16.01 9.04
C LEU A 62 -9.80 14.77 8.89
N THR A 63 -8.73 14.68 9.67
CA THR A 63 -7.95 13.46 9.84
C THR A 63 -8.37 12.78 11.15
N PRO A 64 -8.62 11.46 11.18
CA PRO A 64 -8.84 10.72 12.42
C PRO A 64 -7.70 10.95 13.43
N SER A 65 -8.04 11.10 14.71
CA SER A 65 -7.05 11.29 15.78
C SER A 65 -6.25 10.02 16.12
N VAL A 66 -6.75 8.87 15.70
CA VAL A 66 -6.09 7.57 15.82
C VAL A 66 -6.06 6.88 14.45
N PRO A 67 -5.00 6.14 14.11
CA PRO A 67 -4.99 5.34 12.89
C PRO A 67 -6.17 4.37 12.85
N LEU A 68 -6.77 4.24 11.67
CA LEU A 68 -7.81 3.26 11.39
C LEU A 68 -7.24 1.84 11.43
N ILE A 69 -8.13 0.86 11.57
CA ILE A 69 -7.77 -0.55 11.60
C ILE A 69 -7.62 -1.05 10.16
N ARG A 70 -6.55 -1.82 9.88
CA ARG A 70 -6.31 -2.47 8.57
C ARG A 70 -7.49 -3.37 8.16
N ASN A 71 -7.62 -3.58 6.86
CA ASN A 71 -8.59 -4.48 6.23
C ASN A 71 -10.06 -4.28 6.69
N THR A 72 -10.44 -3.06 7.07
CA THR A 72 -11.74 -2.77 7.68
C THR A 72 -12.58 -1.88 6.77
N ASN A 73 -13.87 -2.20 6.67
CA ASN A 73 -14.85 -1.36 5.99
C ASN A 73 -15.28 -0.24 6.93
N TYR A 74 -15.26 0.99 6.43
CA TYR A 74 -15.67 2.18 7.14
C TYR A 74 -16.74 2.94 6.37
N TYR A 75 -17.65 3.56 7.11
CA TYR A 75 -18.76 4.35 6.60
C TYR A 75 -18.58 5.79 7.08
N LEU A 76 -18.08 6.65 6.20
CA LEU A 76 -17.88 8.07 6.46
C LEU A 76 -19.14 8.85 6.13
N LYS A 77 -19.62 9.65 7.07
CA LYS A 77 -20.73 10.57 6.85
C LYS A 77 -20.32 11.98 7.23
N VAL A 78 -20.61 12.94 6.35
CA VAL A 78 -20.45 14.36 6.63
C VAL A 78 -21.82 15.02 6.56
N THR A 79 -22.17 15.78 7.59
CA THR A 79 -23.44 16.51 7.71
C THR A 79 -23.13 17.99 7.78
N ALA A 80 -23.71 18.81 6.90
CA ALA A 80 -23.55 20.27 6.96
C ALA A 80 -24.47 20.85 8.05
N VAL A 81 -24.02 21.91 8.71
CA VAL A 81 -24.78 22.65 9.73
C VAL A 81 -24.82 24.13 9.34
N ALA A 82 -26.02 24.69 9.16
CA ALA A 82 -26.26 26.08 8.78
C ALA A 82 -27.29 26.71 9.73
N GLY A 83 -26.91 27.72 10.51
CA GLY A 83 -27.80 28.38 11.46
C GLY A 83 -28.42 27.43 12.50
N GLY A 84 -27.69 26.37 12.86
CA GLY A 84 -28.17 25.30 13.75
C GLY A 84 -29.07 24.25 13.10
N VAL A 85 -29.30 24.32 11.79
CA VAL A 85 -30.06 23.32 11.01
C VAL A 85 -29.10 22.39 10.29
N GLU A 86 -29.38 21.08 10.34
CA GLU A 86 -28.54 20.05 9.74
C GLU A 86 -29.07 19.57 8.38
N SER A 87 -28.15 19.21 7.47
CA SER A 87 -28.50 18.51 6.24
C SER A 87 -29.10 17.13 6.56
N ALA A 88 -30.22 16.78 5.92
CA ALA A 88 -30.89 15.51 6.15
C ALA A 88 -30.68 14.53 4.98
N GLY A 89 -30.68 13.23 5.27
CA GLY A 89 -30.64 12.18 4.23
C GLY A 89 -29.28 11.98 3.55
N CYS A 90 -28.19 12.48 4.13
CA CYS A 90 -26.85 12.28 3.57
C CYS A 90 -26.43 10.82 3.63
N ALA A 91 -25.95 10.31 2.51
CA ALA A 91 -25.43 8.95 2.38
C ALA A 91 -24.03 8.82 2.97
N ASP A 92 -23.68 7.61 3.37
CA ASP A 92 -22.32 7.27 3.77
C ASP A 92 -21.45 7.07 2.51
N ALA A 93 -20.19 7.49 2.58
CA ALA A 93 -19.13 6.99 1.72
C ALA A 93 -18.53 5.74 2.36
N LEU A 94 -18.74 4.57 1.74
CA LEU A 94 -18.09 3.33 2.13
C LEU A 94 -16.66 3.32 1.61
N PHE A 95 -15.68 2.96 2.42
CA PHE A 95 -14.34 2.67 1.94
C PHE A 95 -13.71 1.53 2.72
N LYS A 96 -12.66 0.94 2.15
CA LYS A 96 -11.89 -0.11 2.80
C LYS A 96 -10.43 0.30 2.94
N THR A 97 -9.89 0.16 4.14
CA THR A 97 -8.48 0.44 4.42
C THR A 97 -7.55 -0.59 3.76
N ILE A 98 -6.26 -0.28 3.67
CA ILE A 98 -5.18 -1.20 3.22
C ILE A 98 -5.26 -2.60 3.86
N PRO A 99 -4.85 -3.66 3.13
CA PRO A 99 -4.94 -5.05 3.58
C PRO A 99 -4.09 -5.35 4.84
N PRO A 100 -4.16 -6.59 5.37
CA PRO A 100 -3.21 -7.05 6.37
C PRO A 100 -1.77 -6.97 5.86
N ILE A 101 -0.82 -6.97 6.77
CA ILE A 101 0.61 -7.09 6.43
C ILE A 101 0.79 -8.43 5.68
N PRO A 102 1.50 -8.44 4.53
CA PRO A 102 1.68 -9.65 3.74
C PRO A 102 2.45 -10.73 4.51
N ALA A 103 2.18 -12.00 4.24
CA ALA A 103 2.84 -13.10 4.94
C ALA A 103 4.37 -13.14 4.69
N ASN A 104 4.80 -12.59 3.56
CA ASN A 104 6.19 -12.47 3.13
C ASN A 104 6.74 -11.05 3.28
N ASP A 105 6.21 -10.28 4.23
CA ASP A 105 6.71 -8.98 4.63
C ASP A 105 8.19 -9.02 5.05
N GLY A 106 8.66 -10.14 5.59
CA GLY A 106 10.08 -10.33 5.93
C GLY A 106 10.67 -11.59 5.32
N CYS A 107 12.00 -11.62 5.22
CA CYS A 107 12.72 -12.74 4.64
C CYS A 107 12.46 -14.10 5.32
N SER A 108 12.04 -14.11 6.59
CA SER A 108 11.65 -15.35 7.29
C SER A 108 10.32 -15.94 6.78
N GLY A 109 9.45 -15.08 6.23
CA GLY A 109 8.18 -15.44 5.60
C GLY A 109 8.26 -15.54 4.07
N ALA A 110 9.45 -15.47 3.49
CA ALA A 110 9.65 -15.44 2.04
C ALA A 110 8.91 -16.60 1.34
N LEU A 111 8.12 -16.26 0.32
CA LEU A 111 7.37 -17.26 -0.44
C LEU A 111 8.32 -18.13 -1.28
N VAL A 112 8.12 -19.45 -1.22
CA VAL A 112 9.02 -20.41 -1.87
C VAL A 112 8.61 -20.65 -3.32
N ALA A 113 9.49 -20.28 -4.26
CA ALA A 113 9.41 -20.66 -5.65
C ALA A 113 10.13 -22.00 -5.85
N SER A 114 9.36 -23.08 -6.06
CA SER A 114 9.87 -24.45 -6.22
C SER A 114 9.51 -25.10 -7.55
N VAL A 115 8.61 -24.50 -8.34
CA VAL A 115 8.19 -24.96 -9.66
C VAL A 115 8.33 -23.81 -10.64
N PHE A 116 9.03 -24.04 -11.75
CA PHE A 116 9.38 -22.99 -12.72
C PHE A 116 8.71 -23.26 -14.09
N PRO A 117 8.12 -22.25 -14.75
CA PRO A 117 8.05 -20.86 -14.30
C PRO A 117 7.16 -20.69 -13.06
N TYR A 118 7.65 -19.92 -12.10
CA TYR A 118 6.89 -19.52 -10.91
C TYR A 118 6.29 -18.16 -11.19
N THR A 119 5.00 -17.99 -10.91
CA THR A 119 4.32 -16.70 -11.05
C THR A 119 3.47 -16.45 -9.81
N TYR A 120 3.58 -15.24 -9.27
CA TYR A 120 2.80 -14.81 -8.11
C TYR A 120 2.45 -13.33 -8.25
N THR A 121 1.17 -13.00 -8.02
CA THR A 121 0.70 -11.62 -7.95
C THR A 121 0.58 -11.22 -6.48
N GLN A 122 1.38 -10.25 -6.07
CA GLN A 122 1.35 -9.67 -4.74
C GLN A 122 0.38 -8.48 -4.75
N ASP A 123 -0.82 -8.65 -4.19
CA ASP A 123 -1.87 -7.61 -4.21
C ASP A 123 -1.89 -6.74 -2.94
N ASP A 124 -1.20 -7.17 -1.91
CA ASP A 124 -1.16 -6.58 -0.56
C ASP A 124 0.19 -5.94 -0.21
N ALA A 125 1.09 -5.76 -1.20
CA ALA A 125 2.41 -5.15 -1.02
C ALA A 125 2.33 -3.74 -0.40
N ILE A 126 1.25 -2.98 -0.64
CA ILE A 126 0.94 -1.68 0.01
C ILE A 126 0.93 -1.74 1.55
N SER A 127 0.88 -2.94 2.11
CA SER A 127 0.89 -3.21 3.54
C SER A 127 2.20 -3.78 4.05
N ALA A 128 3.17 -3.98 3.16
CA ALA A 128 4.53 -4.29 3.56
C ALA A 128 5.06 -3.15 4.44
N THR A 129 5.91 -3.51 5.38
CA THR A 129 6.54 -2.60 6.30
C THR A 129 8.04 -2.64 6.06
N ASN A 130 8.74 -1.52 6.29
CA ASN A 130 10.19 -1.48 6.17
C ASN A 130 10.93 -2.24 7.31
N ASN A 131 10.33 -3.29 7.88
CA ASN A 131 10.93 -4.29 8.77
C ASN A 131 12.25 -3.89 9.47
N ALA A 132 13.39 -4.34 8.94
CA ALA A 132 14.72 -4.09 9.51
C ALA A 132 15.40 -2.83 8.92
N GLY A 133 14.67 -2.06 8.13
CA GLY A 133 15.13 -0.92 7.36
C GLY A 133 15.66 -1.32 5.99
N ASN A 134 16.07 -0.32 5.22
CA ASN A 134 16.57 -0.48 3.86
C ASN A 134 17.74 -1.48 3.77
N ILE A 135 17.75 -2.26 2.70
CA ILE A 135 18.76 -3.29 2.43
C ILE A 135 19.89 -2.69 1.59
N SER A 136 20.99 -2.34 2.25
CA SER A 136 22.14 -1.66 1.62
C SER A 136 23.25 -2.60 1.13
N VAL A 137 23.06 -3.92 1.19
CA VAL A 137 24.12 -4.88 0.84
C VAL A 137 24.33 -5.02 -0.68
N CYS A 138 23.27 -4.78 -1.46
CA CYS A 138 23.34 -4.67 -2.91
C CYS A 138 23.10 -3.23 -3.31
N THR A 139 24.09 -2.63 -3.96
CA THR A 139 24.05 -1.24 -4.45
C THR A 139 24.37 -1.21 -5.94
N SER A 140 23.65 -0.43 -6.73
CA SER A 140 23.96 -0.20 -8.14
C SER A 140 23.77 1.27 -8.53
N SER A 141 24.64 1.80 -9.38
CA SER A 141 24.39 3.09 -10.07
C SER A 141 24.11 4.31 -9.17
N GLY A 142 24.65 4.34 -7.94
CA GLY A 142 24.44 5.46 -7.01
C GLY A 142 23.33 5.22 -5.98
N ASP A 143 22.59 4.12 -6.11
CA ASP A 143 21.67 3.60 -5.11
C ASP A 143 22.45 3.00 -3.93
N THR A 144 22.09 3.41 -2.72
CA THR A 144 22.72 3.01 -1.45
C THR A 144 21.90 2.00 -0.64
N GLY A 145 20.71 1.60 -1.10
CA GLY A 145 19.91 0.53 -0.54
C GLY A 145 18.43 0.59 -0.93
N MET A 146 17.79 -0.57 -1.04
CA MET A 146 16.38 -0.67 -1.41
C MET A 146 15.46 -0.81 -0.21
N ASN A 147 14.16 -0.50 -0.37
CA ASN A 147 13.19 -0.75 0.69
C ASN A 147 13.13 -2.25 1.07
N ASP A 148 12.96 -2.55 2.35
CA ASP A 148 12.64 -3.90 2.80
C ASP A 148 11.16 -4.16 2.47
N GLY A 149 10.91 -4.75 1.30
CA GLY A 149 9.58 -4.90 0.72
C GLY A 149 9.04 -6.30 0.94
N THR A 150 8.66 -6.97 -0.14
CA THR A 150 8.12 -8.34 -0.07
C THR A 150 9.13 -9.38 -0.55
N TRP A 151 9.14 -10.53 0.11
CA TRP A 151 10.19 -11.52 -0.04
C TRP A 151 9.75 -12.81 -0.74
N PHE A 152 10.62 -13.32 -1.61
CA PHE A 152 10.52 -14.62 -2.25
C PHE A 152 11.84 -15.36 -2.08
N LYS A 153 11.83 -16.68 -2.26
CA LYS A 153 13.06 -17.46 -2.23
C LYS A 153 13.01 -18.67 -3.16
N LEU A 154 14.20 -19.10 -3.58
CA LEU A 154 14.40 -20.33 -4.34
C LEU A 154 15.67 -21.04 -3.90
N THR A 155 15.71 -22.36 -4.07
CA THR A 155 16.95 -23.14 -3.92
C THR A 155 17.59 -23.30 -5.28
N GLY A 156 18.83 -22.82 -5.41
CA GLY A 156 19.62 -22.93 -6.62
C GLY A 156 19.93 -24.37 -6.99
N ASP A 157 20.08 -24.62 -8.28
CA ASP A 157 20.39 -25.95 -8.82
C ASP A 157 21.60 -25.95 -9.77
N GLY A 158 22.32 -24.83 -9.86
CA GLY A 158 23.44 -24.65 -10.79
C GLY A 158 23.04 -23.96 -12.10
N SER A 159 21.74 -23.79 -12.36
CA SER A 159 21.22 -23.17 -13.59
C SER A 159 21.07 -21.66 -13.45
N GLN A 160 20.74 -21.01 -14.56
CA GLN A 160 20.37 -19.61 -14.57
C GLN A 160 18.86 -19.42 -14.36
N TYR A 161 18.50 -18.30 -13.73
CA TYR A 161 17.13 -17.91 -13.47
C TYR A 161 16.93 -16.45 -13.85
N THR A 162 15.87 -16.17 -14.61
CA THR A 162 15.39 -14.82 -14.88
C THR A 162 14.25 -14.49 -13.93
N ILE A 163 14.42 -13.42 -13.16
CA ILE A 163 13.43 -12.88 -12.22
C ILE A 163 12.90 -11.59 -12.82
N LYS A 164 11.60 -11.49 -13.00
CA LYS A 164 10.92 -10.34 -13.60
C LYS A 164 9.78 -9.88 -12.73
N THR A 165 9.65 -8.58 -12.52
CA THR A 165 8.48 -7.96 -11.91
C THR A 165 7.74 -7.12 -12.96
N THR A 166 6.41 -7.13 -12.90
CA THR A 166 5.55 -6.32 -13.78
C THR A 166 4.39 -5.74 -13.01
N MET A 167 3.96 -4.55 -13.38
CA MET A 167 2.85 -3.86 -12.74
C MET A 167 1.57 -3.89 -13.58
N PRO A 168 0.39 -3.76 -12.93
CA PRO A 168 -0.83 -3.45 -13.64
C PRO A 168 -0.69 -2.17 -14.49
N SER A 169 -1.42 -2.09 -15.60
CA SER A 169 -1.42 -0.90 -16.45
C SER A 169 -1.86 0.34 -15.67
N GLY A 170 -1.09 1.43 -15.80
CA GLY A 170 -1.34 2.69 -15.08
C GLY A 170 -0.82 2.72 -13.65
N SER A 171 -0.09 1.70 -13.20
CA SER A 171 0.64 1.74 -11.94
C SER A 171 1.70 2.84 -11.95
N THR A 172 1.88 3.48 -10.80
CA THR A 172 2.98 4.41 -10.52
C THR A 172 4.00 3.80 -9.56
N PHE A 173 3.86 2.52 -9.22
CA PHE A 173 4.84 1.83 -8.39
C PHE A 173 6.12 1.63 -9.20
N ASP A 174 7.22 2.12 -8.64
CA ASP A 174 8.57 1.98 -9.19
C ASP A 174 9.34 0.91 -8.39
N PRO A 175 9.34 -0.35 -8.86
CA PRO A 175 9.95 -1.46 -8.13
C PRO A 175 11.46 -1.50 -8.31
N GLN A 176 12.13 -2.06 -7.31
CA GLN A 176 13.49 -2.56 -7.43
C GLN A 176 13.52 -4.05 -7.06
N ILE A 177 14.35 -4.84 -7.76
CA ILE A 177 14.58 -6.25 -7.43
C ILE A 177 15.97 -6.41 -6.82
N GLY A 178 16.04 -6.89 -5.58
CA GLY A 178 17.27 -7.33 -4.93
C GLY A 178 17.35 -8.84 -4.86
N VAL A 179 18.50 -9.42 -5.21
CA VAL A 179 18.78 -10.84 -5.06
C VAL A 179 19.97 -11.05 -4.15
N TYR A 180 19.78 -11.93 -3.17
CA TYR A 180 20.73 -12.20 -2.11
C TYR A 180 20.95 -13.69 -1.92
N SER A 181 22.12 -14.04 -1.41
CA SER A 181 22.43 -15.37 -0.87
C SER A 181 22.77 -15.25 0.62
N GLY A 182 23.02 -16.38 1.28
CA GLY A 182 23.30 -16.42 2.71
C GLY A 182 22.08 -16.81 3.52
N SER A 183 21.79 -16.09 4.59
CA SER A 183 20.66 -16.35 5.48
C SER A 183 19.84 -15.08 5.70
N CYS A 184 18.55 -15.21 5.98
CA CYS A 184 17.68 -14.09 6.34
C CYS A 184 18.31 -13.19 7.42
N GLY A 185 18.53 -11.91 7.09
CA GLY A 185 19.18 -10.91 7.95
C GLY A 185 20.72 -10.88 7.89
N ASN A 186 21.35 -11.81 7.18
CA ASN A 186 22.80 -11.82 6.90
C ASN A 186 23.02 -12.19 5.43
N PHE A 187 22.84 -11.19 4.58
CA PHE A 187 22.79 -11.34 3.15
C PHE A 187 24.16 -11.08 2.52
N ALA A 188 24.45 -11.81 1.45
CA ALA A 188 25.50 -11.50 0.50
C ALA A 188 24.88 -11.15 -0.84
N CYS A 189 25.33 -10.04 -1.44
CA CYS A 189 24.75 -9.56 -2.68
C CYS A 189 24.99 -10.54 -3.85
N VAL A 190 23.92 -10.87 -4.57
CA VAL A 190 23.98 -11.61 -5.83
C VAL A 190 23.73 -10.67 -7.00
N GLY A 191 22.81 -9.73 -6.85
CA GLY A 191 22.58 -8.67 -7.82
C GLY A 191 21.37 -7.81 -7.45
N THR A 192 21.25 -6.67 -8.10
CA THR A 192 20.08 -5.79 -8.00
C THR A 192 19.77 -5.19 -9.37
N VAL A 193 18.52 -4.83 -9.61
CA VAL A 193 18.11 -4.07 -10.80
C VAL A 193 16.99 -3.09 -10.46
N ASP A 194 17.22 -1.86 -10.93
CA ASP A 194 16.30 -0.73 -11.02
C ASP A 194 16.65 -0.03 -12.35
N ALA A 195 15.86 -0.28 -13.39
CA ALA A 195 16.20 0.09 -14.77
C ALA A 195 15.09 0.83 -15.50
N ALA A 196 13.84 0.62 -15.09
CA ALA A 196 12.68 1.37 -15.51
C ALA A 196 12.25 2.32 -14.37
N GLY A 197 11.31 3.22 -14.66
CA GLY A 197 10.67 4.03 -13.62
C GLY A 197 9.24 3.55 -13.37
N ASP A 198 8.40 4.41 -12.77
CA ASP A 198 6.97 4.23 -12.51
C ASP A 198 6.23 3.28 -13.48
N GLY A 199 5.75 2.15 -12.94
CA GLY A 199 4.97 1.15 -13.68
C GLY A 199 5.78 0.31 -14.66
N GLY A 200 7.08 0.56 -14.75
CA GLY A 200 8.06 -0.19 -15.51
C GLY A 200 8.24 -1.61 -15.01
N ALA A 201 8.77 -2.46 -15.89
CA ALA A 201 9.08 -3.84 -15.54
C ALA A 201 10.57 -3.97 -15.26
N GLU A 202 10.91 -4.54 -14.12
CA GLU A 202 12.29 -4.88 -13.78
C GLU A 202 12.61 -6.32 -14.14
N THR A 203 13.86 -6.58 -14.53
CA THR A 203 14.30 -7.93 -14.88
C THR A 203 15.78 -8.14 -14.60
N ILE A 204 16.10 -9.18 -13.85
CA ILE A 204 17.47 -9.61 -13.56
C ILE A 204 17.63 -11.10 -13.86
N THR A 205 18.80 -11.48 -14.38
CA THR A 205 19.20 -12.88 -14.54
C THR A 205 20.36 -13.19 -13.61
N ILE A 206 20.22 -14.27 -12.85
CA ILE A 206 21.26 -14.74 -11.92
C ILE A 206 21.71 -16.16 -12.32
N THR A 207 22.96 -16.48 -12.05
CA THR A 207 23.45 -17.87 -12.08
C THR A 207 23.47 -18.40 -10.66
N THR A 208 22.80 -19.53 -10.42
CA THR A 208 22.70 -20.11 -9.08
C THR A 208 23.77 -21.16 -8.82
N THR A 209 24.11 -21.37 -7.55
CA THR A 209 24.91 -22.50 -7.09
C THR A 209 23.97 -23.58 -6.56
N ALA A 210 24.20 -24.84 -6.94
CA ALA A 210 23.35 -25.95 -6.51
C ALA A 210 23.31 -26.08 -4.97
N GLY A 211 22.11 -26.18 -4.41
CA GLY A 211 21.88 -26.30 -2.96
C GLY A 211 21.98 -24.98 -2.18
N THR A 212 22.28 -23.85 -2.84
CA THR A 212 22.32 -22.53 -2.19
C THR A 212 20.93 -21.90 -2.17
N GLU A 213 20.51 -21.35 -1.04
CA GLU A 213 19.26 -20.59 -0.94
C GLU A 213 19.48 -19.15 -1.43
N TYR A 214 18.56 -18.67 -2.27
CA TYR A 214 18.53 -17.31 -2.78
C TYR A 214 17.26 -16.62 -2.30
N PHE A 215 17.41 -15.41 -1.76
CA PHE A 215 16.32 -14.53 -1.35
C PHE A 215 16.16 -13.43 -2.38
N ILE A 216 14.91 -13.10 -2.70
CA ILE A 216 14.53 -12.09 -3.66
C ILE A 216 13.65 -11.09 -2.92
N ASN A 217 14.09 -9.85 -2.85
CA ASN A 217 13.30 -8.73 -2.34
C ASN A 217 12.71 -7.96 -3.53
N VAL A 218 11.43 -7.63 -3.45
CA VAL A 218 10.78 -6.66 -4.34
C VAL A 218 10.25 -5.54 -3.45
N GLY A 219 10.88 -4.37 -3.53
CA GLY A 219 10.55 -3.18 -2.75
C GLY A 219 10.55 -1.93 -3.63
N ALA A 220 10.14 -0.80 -3.07
CA ALA A 220 10.24 0.49 -3.76
C ALA A 220 11.70 0.95 -3.94
N TYR A 221 11.98 1.58 -5.08
CA TYR A 221 13.25 2.26 -5.36
C TYR A 221 13.34 3.58 -4.56
N HIS A 222 13.71 3.50 -3.27
CA HIS A 222 14.00 4.68 -2.47
C HIS A 222 15.01 4.40 -1.35
N ASP A 223 16.15 5.09 -1.41
CA ASP A 223 17.31 4.88 -0.55
C ASP A 223 17.19 5.39 0.89
N THR A 224 16.24 6.29 1.17
CA THR A 224 16.22 7.04 2.43
C THR A 224 14.84 7.15 3.08
N THR A 225 13.80 6.75 2.38
CA THR A 225 12.42 6.81 2.85
C THR A 225 11.70 5.53 2.46
N ASP A 226 11.03 4.92 3.44
CA ASP A 226 10.07 3.85 3.20
C ASP A 226 8.94 4.39 2.31
N ALA A 227 8.93 3.94 1.06
CA ALA A 227 7.92 4.30 0.10
C ALA A 227 7.00 3.09 -0.09
N PRO A 228 5.67 3.29 -0.12
CA PRO A 228 4.73 2.19 -0.24
C PRO A 228 4.95 1.40 -1.53
N GLU A 229 5.06 0.08 -1.42
CA GLU A 229 4.88 -0.81 -2.56
C GLU A 229 3.43 -0.79 -3.04
N ASP A 230 3.18 -1.28 -4.26
CA ASP A 230 1.82 -1.55 -4.75
C ASP A 230 1.75 -2.91 -5.45
N THR A 231 0.59 -3.22 -6.03
CA THR A 231 0.36 -4.49 -6.71
C THR A 231 1.39 -4.72 -7.80
N PHE A 232 2.02 -5.89 -7.75
CA PHE A 232 2.95 -6.37 -8.78
C PHE A 232 2.77 -7.86 -9.03
N THR A 233 3.28 -8.33 -10.16
CA THR A 233 3.43 -9.76 -10.45
C THR A 233 4.89 -10.10 -10.63
N ILE A 234 5.41 -11.02 -9.82
CA ILE A 234 6.74 -11.62 -9.99
C ILE A 234 6.63 -12.88 -10.84
N THR A 235 7.56 -13.05 -11.78
CA THR A 235 7.74 -14.26 -12.55
C THR A 235 9.21 -14.69 -12.48
N ILE A 236 9.44 -15.94 -12.10
CA ILE A 236 10.78 -16.54 -12.02
C ILE A 236 10.83 -17.70 -13.02
N THR A 237 11.73 -17.61 -13.99
CA THR A 237 11.87 -18.59 -15.07
C THR A 237 13.26 -19.18 -15.03
N LYS A 238 13.33 -20.51 -14.99
CA LYS A 238 14.60 -21.23 -15.17
C LYS A 238 14.95 -21.24 -16.66
N ILE A 239 16.21 -20.93 -16.98
CA ILE A 239 16.73 -20.91 -18.35
C ILE A 239 17.90 -21.90 -18.54
#